data_AF-A0A8D6SWX7-F1
#
_entry.id   AF-A0A8D6SWX7-F1
#
_cell.length_a   1.000
_cell.length_b   1.000
_cell.length_c   1.000
_cell.angle_alpha   90.00
_cell.angle_beta   90.00
_cell.angle_gamma   90.00
#
_symmetry.space_group_name_H-M   'P 1'
#
loop_
_entity.id
_entity.type
_entity.pdbx_description
1 polymer ?
#
loop_
_entity_poly.entity_id
_entity_poly.type
_entity_poly.pdbx_seq_one_letter_code
_entity_poly.pdbx_strand_id
1 'polypeptide(L)'
;MDLFNFYIYGLVSLFITIDPIGLIPIFHSITYPYPKEQRVKIVKKAIITSTVVLLLFALFGNYIFSYFGITIDAFRVAGGILLFKIAWDMLHAEMPKTKHKPDEKIELEDIDSIVYVPLAIPLISGPGGYNDNYDIS
;
A
#
# COMPACT_ATOMS: atom_id res chain seq x y z
N MET A 1 25.13 -25.37 -2.10
CA MET A 1 23.67 -25.28 -2.25
C MET A 1 23.21 -23.80 -2.30
N ASP A 2 23.82 -22.97 -3.16
CA ASP A 2 24.17 -21.60 -2.70
C ASP A 2 23.53 -20.44 -3.45
N LEU A 3 23.34 -20.51 -4.77
CA LEU A 3 22.80 -19.36 -5.54
C LEU A 3 21.31 -19.53 -5.89
N PHE A 4 20.90 -20.75 -6.23
CA PHE A 4 19.50 -21.07 -6.53
C PHE A 4 18.59 -20.82 -5.32
N ASN A 5 18.99 -21.29 -4.14
CA ASN A 5 18.25 -21.04 -2.89
C ASN A 5 18.17 -19.55 -2.56
N PHE A 6 19.24 -18.79 -2.79
CA PHE A 6 19.23 -17.34 -2.59
C PHE A 6 18.17 -16.65 -3.46
N TYR A 7 18.12 -16.96 -4.76
CA TYR A 7 17.11 -16.39 -5.66
C TYR A 7 15.69 -16.82 -5.30
N ILE A 8 15.48 -18.10 -4.93
CA ILE A 8 14.17 -18.59 -4.52
C ILE A 8 13.70 -17.89 -3.24
N TYR A 9 14.55 -17.80 -2.21
CA TYR A 9 14.17 -17.11 -0.98
C TYR A 9 13.94 -15.61 -1.20
N GLY A 10 14.78 -14.95 -2.00
CA GLY A 10 14.56 -13.55 -2.36
C GLY A 10 13.24 -13.33 -3.10
N LEU A 11 12.92 -14.19 -4.06
CA LEU A 11 11.67 -14.10 -4.83
C LEU A 11 10.45 -14.37 -3.95
N VAL A 12 10.48 -15.41 -3.13
CA VAL A 12 9.38 -15.73 -2.20
C VAL A 12 9.20 -14.61 -1.18
N SER A 13 10.29 -14.09 -0.60
CA SER A 13 10.23 -12.97 0.35
C SER A 13 9.65 -11.71 -0.30
N LEU A 14 10.06 -11.38 -1.52
CA LEU A 14 9.52 -10.24 -2.26
C LEU A 14 8.03 -10.42 -2.56
N PHE A 15 7.62 -11.61 -2.99
CA PHE A 15 6.22 -11.92 -3.28
C PHE A 15 5.33 -11.79 -2.04
N ILE A 16 5.77 -12.33 -0.90
CA ILE A 16 5.06 -12.20 0.38
C ILE A 16 5.00 -10.74 0.83
N THR A 17 6.09 -9.99 0.67
CA THR A 17 6.17 -8.58 1.11
C THR A 17 5.28 -7.66 0.29
N ILE A 18 5.18 -7.87 -1.02
CA ILE A 18 4.33 -7.07 -1.91
C ILE A 18 2.85 -7.42 -1.74
N ASP A 19 2.54 -8.66 -1.38
CA ASP A 19 1.18 -9.21 -1.32
C ASP A 19 0.34 -8.89 -2.58
N PRO A 20 0.77 -9.36 -3.76
CA PRO A 20 0.08 -9.05 -5.01
C PRO A 20 -1.35 -9.60 -5.03
N ILE A 21 -1.64 -10.69 -4.30
CA ILE A 21 -2.98 -11.29 -4.23
C ILE A 21 -3.91 -10.41 -3.40
N GLY A 22 -3.45 -9.99 -2.22
CA GLY A 22 -4.20 -9.08 -1.36
C GLY A 22 -4.50 -7.76 -2.05
N LEU A 23 -3.60 -7.24 -2.89
CA LEU A 23 -3.77 -5.96 -3.60
C LEU A 23 -4.80 -5.96 -4.73
N ILE A 24 -5.15 -7.11 -5.32
CA ILE A 24 -6.08 -7.19 -6.47
C ILE A 24 -7.45 -6.53 -6.17
N PRO A 25 -8.19 -6.90 -5.10
CA PRO A 25 -9.51 -6.33 -4.84
C PRO A 25 -9.46 -4.83 -4.57
N ILE A 26 -8.38 -4.31 -3.97
CA ILE A 26 -8.24 -2.88 -3.66
C ILE A 26 -7.91 -2.11 -4.92
N PHE A 27 -6.96 -2.62 -5.70
CA PHE A 27 -6.65 -2.02 -6.97
C PHE A 27 -7.90 -2.00 -7.86
N HIS A 28 -8.69 -3.07 -7.84
CA HIS A 28 -9.96 -3.12 -8.54
C HIS A 28 -10.95 -2.08 -8.00
N SER A 29 -11.16 -1.97 -6.69
CA SER A 29 -12.14 -1.02 -6.11
C SER A 29 -11.77 0.44 -6.38
N ILE A 30 -10.49 0.80 -6.32
CA ILE A 30 -10.00 2.17 -6.57
C ILE A 30 -10.03 2.50 -8.06
N THR A 31 -9.78 1.53 -8.94
CA THR A 31 -9.72 1.79 -10.40
C THR A 31 -11.04 1.54 -11.13
N TYR A 32 -12.00 0.83 -10.53
CA TYR A 32 -13.30 0.52 -11.12
C TYR A 32 -14.09 1.76 -11.61
N PRO A 33 -14.10 2.90 -10.90
CA PRO A 33 -14.84 4.09 -11.34
C PRO A 33 -14.32 4.70 -12.66
N TYR A 34 -13.07 4.39 -13.06
CA TYR A 34 -12.42 5.03 -14.20
C TYR A 34 -12.57 4.25 -15.51
N PRO A 35 -12.62 4.92 -16.67
CA PRO A 35 -12.55 4.27 -17.99
C PRO A 35 -11.22 3.53 -18.21
N LYS A 36 -11.23 2.48 -19.05
CA LYS A 36 -10.06 1.61 -19.32
C LYS A 36 -8.78 2.39 -19.66
N GLU A 37 -8.89 3.45 -20.46
CA GLU A 37 -7.75 4.28 -20.86
C GLU A 37 -7.12 5.04 -19.70
N GLN A 38 -7.93 5.53 -18.76
CA GLN A 38 -7.45 6.21 -17.56
C GLN A 38 -6.82 5.21 -16.58
N ARG A 39 -7.39 4.01 -16.44
CA ARG A 39 -6.79 2.93 -15.63
C ARG A 39 -5.36 2.59 -16.09
N VAL A 40 -5.14 2.47 -17.40
CA VAL A 40 -3.80 2.20 -17.95
C VAL A 40 -2.82 3.33 -17.66
N LYS A 41 -3.25 4.59 -17.71
CA LYS A 41 -2.41 5.74 -17.34
C LYS A 41 -2.03 5.71 -15.86
N ILE A 42 -2.97 5.40 -14.97
CA ILE A 42 -2.74 5.28 -13.52
C ILE A 42 -1.71 4.17 -13.25
N VAL A 43 -1.89 2.99 -13.84
CA VAL A 43 -0.95 1.86 -13.70
C VAL A 43 0.45 2.23 -14.17
N LYS A 44 0.56 2.82 -15.36
CA LYS A 44 1.87 3.22 -15.90
C LYS A 44 2.57 4.23 -15.00
N LYS A 45 1.85 5.23 -14.51
CA LYS A 45 2.40 6.23 -13.58
C LYS A 45 2.87 5.57 -12.29
N ALA A 46 2.05 4.70 -11.70
CA ALA A 46 2.40 3.97 -10.48
C ALA A 46 3.65 3.10 -10.67
N ILE A 47 3.74 2.34 -11.76
CA ILE A 47 4.92 1.51 -12.07
C ILE A 47 6.17 2.37 -12.20
N ILE A 48 6.12 3.44 -13.02
CA ILE A 48 7.28 4.30 -13.25
C ILE A 48 7.74 4.95 -11.95
N THR A 49 6.82 5.52 -11.16
CA THR A 49 7.14 6.15 -9.88
C THR A 49 7.77 5.15 -8.92
N SER A 50 7.17 3.97 -8.75
CA SER A 50 7.69 2.92 -7.88
C SER A 50 9.07 2.43 -8.34
N THR A 51 9.28 2.23 -9.64
CA THR A 51 10.58 1.85 -10.18
C THR A 51 11.65 2.90 -9.90
N VAL A 52 11.34 4.18 -10.09
CA VAL A 52 12.28 5.27 -9.80
C VAL A 52 12.63 5.32 -8.31
N VAL A 53 11.63 5.26 -7.44
CA VAL A 53 11.85 5.25 -5.98
C VAL A 53 12.70 4.05 -5.55
N LEU A 54 12.39 2.85 -6.05
CA LEU A 54 13.15 1.64 -5.77
C LEU A 54 14.60 1.72 -6.26
N LEU A 55 14.82 2.25 -7.46
CA LEU A 55 16.18 2.46 -8.00
C LEU A 55 16.96 3.45 -7.16
N LEU A 56 16.34 4.56 -6.74
CA LEU A 56 16.98 5.53 -5.85
C LEU A 56 17.33 4.90 -4.51
N PHE A 57 16.42 4.13 -3.91
CA PHE A 57 16.70 3.44 -2.65
C PHE A 57 17.77 2.36 -2.79
N ALA A 58 17.80 1.64 -3.90
CA ALA A 58 18.81 0.61 -4.17
C ALA A 58 20.21 1.21 -4.33
N LEU A 59 20.32 2.38 -4.97
CA LEU A 59 21.60 3.06 -5.20
C LEU A 59 22.07 3.88 -3.99
N PHE A 60 21.16 4.61 -3.35
CA PHE A 60 21.48 5.59 -2.31
C PHE A 60 21.09 5.17 -0.90
N GLY A 61 20.37 4.06 -0.69
CA GLY A 61 19.84 3.67 0.62
C GLY A 61 20.92 3.56 1.71
N ASN A 62 22.04 2.89 1.40
CA ASN A 62 23.17 2.79 2.34
C ASN A 62 23.81 4.15 2.63
N TYR A 63 23.87 5.05 1.64
CA TYR A 63 24.40 6.40 1.82
C TYR A 63 23.49 7.24 2.70
N ILE A 64 22.18 7.15 2.51
CA ILE A 64 21.17 7.81 3.34
C ILE A 64 21.31 7.33 4.79
N PHE A 65 21.33 6.02 5.03
CA PHE A 65 21.45 5.46 6.38
C PHE A 65 22.75 5.89 7.07
N SER A 66 23.88 5.86 6.34
CA SER A 66 25.18 6.31 6.85
C SER A 66 25.18 7.80 7.21
N TYR A 67 24.58 8.65 6.36
CA TYR A 67 24.48 10.09 6.61
C TYR A 67 23.68 10.43 7.88
N PHE A 68 22.58 9.71 8.13
CA PHE A 68 21.77 9.88 9.33
C PHE A 68 22.33 9.14 10.56
N GLY A 69 23.42 8.38 10.43
CA GLY A 69 23.96 7.55 11.51
C GLY A 69 23.03 6.40 11.92
N ILE A 70 22.10 5.99 11.04
CA ILE A 70 21.11 4.95 11.30
C ILE A 70 21.66 3.63 10.77
N THR A 71 21.59 2.57 11.57
CA THR A 71 21.94 1.22 11.12
C THR A 71 20.74 0.58 10.42
N ILE A 72 21.02 -0.35 9.50
CA ILE A 72 19.96 -1.15 8.87
C ILE A 72 19.12 -1.90 9.91
N ASP A 73 19.71 -2.28 11.03
CA ASP A 73 19.04 -2.96 12.13
C ASP A 73 18.09 -2.02 12.89
N ALA A 74 18.49 -0.76 13.13
CA ALA A 74 17.59 0.24 13.72
C ALA A 74 16.38 0.51 12.80
N PHE A 75 16.60 0.58 11.49
CA PHE A 75 15.52 0.73 10.51
C PHE A 75 14.56 -0.48 10.53
N ARG A 76 15.09 -1.71 10.64
CA ARG A 76 14.26 -2.93 10.78
C ARG A 76 13.40 -2.92 12.04
N VAL A 77 13.94 -2.47 13.17
CA VAL A 77 13.17 -2.36 14.43
C VAL A 77 12.06 -1.33 14.29
N ALA A 78 12.36 -0.14 13.76
CA ALA A 78 11.36 0.91 13.54
C ALA A 78 10.25 0.45 12.56
N GLY A 79 10.63 -0.20 11.47
CA GLY A 79 9.69 -0.79 10.52
C GLY A 79 8.81 -1.85 11.16
N GLY A 80 9.37 -2.71 12.02
CA GLY A 80 8.61 -3.70 12.77
C GLY A 80 7.57 -3.09 13.72
N ILE A 81 7.93 -2.02 14.44
CA ILE A 81 7.00 -1.27 15.30
C ILE A 81 5.88 -0.63 14.47
N LEU A 82 6.21 -0.03 13.32
CA LEU A 82 5.23 0.56 12.41
C LEU A 82 4.26 -0.50 11.88
N LEU A 83 4.75 -1.65 11.44
CA LEU A 83 3.92 -2.77 10.97
C LEU A 83 3.03 -3.32 12.08
N PHE A 84 3.56 -3.44 13.29
CA PHE A 84 2.77 -3.83 14.46
C PHE A 84 1.64 -2.83 14.73
N LYS A 85 1.92 -1.53 14.70
CA LYS A 85 0.91 -0.48 14.87
C LYS A 85 -0.17 -0.57 13.79
N ILE A 86 0.22 -0.72 12.53
CA ILE A 86 -0.71 -0.89 11.41
C ILE A 86 -1.62 -2.10 11.64
N ALA A 87 -1.06 -3.26 11.99
CA ALA A 87 -1.85 -4.46 12.26
C ALA A 87 -2.78 -4.28 13.48
N TRP A 88 -2.33 -3.56 14.50
CA TRP A 88 -3.13 -3.23 15.67
C TRP A 88 -4.31 -2.32 15.32
N ASP A 89 -4.06 -1.25 14.56
CA ASP A 89 -5.08 -0.31 14.08
C ASP A 89 -6.12 -1.04 13.20
N MET A 90 -5.68 -2.00 12.38
CA MET A 90 -6.56 -2.87 11.59
C MET A 90 -7.47 -3.76 12.45
N LEU A 91 -6.94 -4.37 13.52
CA LEU A 91 -7.71 -5.24 14.43
C LEU A 91 -8.79 -4.47 15.20
N HIS A 92 -8.52 -3.22 15.54
CA HIS A 92 -9.46 -2.38 16.30
C HIS A 92 -10.51 -1.71 15.41
N ALA A 93 -10.44 -1.94 14.08
CA ALA A 93 -11.33 -1.35 13.09
C ALA A 93 -11.60 0.13 13.36
N GLU A 94 -10.58 0.87 13.83
CA GLU A 94 -10.68 2.31 14.00
C GLU A 94 -10.82 2.90 12.62
N MET A 95 -12.07 3.12 12.21
CA MET A 95 -12.39 3.76 10.95
C MET A 95 -11.63 5.09 10.93
N PRO A 96 -10.71 5.31 9.99
CA PRO A 96 -10.30 6.67 9.70
C PRO A 96 -11.60 7.38 9.34
N LYS A 97 -11.96 8.43 10.08
CA LYS A 97 -13.14 9.25 9.80
C LYS A 97 -12.91 10.04 8.50
N THR A 98 -12.78 9.36 7.38
CA THR A 98 -12.72 9.99 6.06
C THR A 98 -14.16 10.23 5.64
N LYS A 99 -14.68 11.40 6.03
CA LYS A 99 -15.93 11.92 5.50
C LYS A 99 -15.75 12.16 4.01
N HIS A 100 -16.15 11.22 3.15
CA HIS A 100 -16.40 11.54 1.76
C HIS A 100 -17.80 11.10 1.36
N LYS A 101 -18.62 12.11 1.02
CA LYS A 101 -19.91 11.94 0.39
C LYS A 101 -19.69 11.57 -1.08
N PRO A 102 -20.57 10.78 -1.71
CA PRO A 102 -20.31 10.19 -3.03
C PRO A 102 -20.31 11.17 -4.22
N ASP A 103 -20.58 12.47 -4.02
CA ASP A 103 -20.93 13.42 -5.09
C ASP A 103 -19.88 14.50 -5.41
N GLU A 104 -18.72 14.51 -4.74
CA GLU A 104 -17.65 15.46 -5.08
C GLU A 104 -16.71 14.90 -6.13
N LYS A 105 -16.57 15.64 -7.23
CA LYS A 105 -15.62 15.36 -8.31
C LYS A 105 -14.22 15.27 -7.70
N ILE A 106 -13.64 14.08 -7.71
CA ILE A 106 -12.28 13.84 -7.24
C ILE A 106 -11.33 14.63 -8.14
N GLU A 107 -10.87 15.79 -7.65
CA GLU A 107 -9.75 16.49 -8.26
C GLU A 107 -8.49 15.65 -8.07
N LEU A 108 -7.64 15.59 -9.09
CA LEU A 108 -6.44 14.73 -9.12
C LEU A 108 -5.45 15.04 -7.98
N GLU A 109 -5.62 16.18 -7.30
CA GLU A 109 -4.85 16.61 -6.13
C GLU A 109 -5.29 15.91 -4.83
N ASP A 110 -6.52 15.38 -4.75
CA ASP A 110 -6.99 14.64 -3.57
C ASP A 110 -6.58 13.15 -3.59
N ILE A 111 -6.08 12.65 -4.71
CA ILE A 111 -5.58 11.27 -4.84
C ILE A 111 -4.30 11.07 -4.01
N ASP A 112 -3.57 12.14 -3.69
CA ASP A 112 -2.43 12.09 -2.77
C ASP A 112 -2.87 11.80 -1.31
N SER A 113 -4.16 12.01 -0.97
CA SER A 113 -4.71 11.68 0.35
C SER A 113 -5.20 10.23 0.49
N ILE A 114 -5.30 9.49 -0.63
CA ILE A 114 -5.61 8.04 -0.64
C ILE A 114 -4.44 7.21 -0.07
N VAL A 115 -3.33 7.84 0.30
CA VAL A 115 -2.16 7.20 0.90
C VAL A 115 -2.35 6.92 2.42
N TYR A 116 -3.42 6.21 2.76
CA TYR A 116 -3.53 5.41 3.99
C TYR A 116 -3.51 3.92 3.63
N VAL A 117 -2.54 3.56 2.78
CA VAL A 117 -2.50 2.30 2.02
C VAL A 117 -2.57 1.03 2.87
N PRO A 118 -2.06 0.92 4.11
CA PRO A 118 -2.21 -0.34 4.84
C PRO A 118 -3.53 -0.47 5.62
N LEU A 119 -4.28 0.62 5.84
CA LEU A 119 -5.51 0.64 6.66
C LEU A 119 -6.79 0.63 5.82
N ALA A 120 -6.77 1.25 4.63
CA ALA A 120 -7.91 1.24 3.72
C ALA A 120 -8.17 -0.16 3.14
N ILE A 121 -7.10 -0.92 2.90
CA ILE A 121 -7.14 -2.27 2.32
C ILE A 121 -7.97 -3.26 3.16
N PRO A 122 -7.66 -3.44 4.46
CA PRO A 122 -8.28 -4.47 5.28
C PRO A 122 -9.67 -4.07 5.74
N LEU A 123 -9.99 -2.77 5.78
CA LEU A 123 -11.33 -2.29 6.07
C LEU A 123 -12.30 -2.60 4.91
N ILE A 124 -11.83 -2.46 3.67
CA ILE A 124 -12.61 -2.79 2.46
C ILE A 124 -12.77 -4.32 2.30
N SER A 125 -11.79 -5.13 2.74
CA SER A 125 -11.83 -6.59 2.64
C SER A 125 -12.27 -7.34 3.92
N GLY A 126 -12.51 -6.62 5.03
CA GLY A 126 -12.81 -7.18 6.36
C GLY A 126 -14.27 -7.04 6.80
N PRO A 127 -14.63 -7.48 8.03
CA PRO A 127 -16.01 -7.68 8.51
C PRO A 127 -16.92 -6.42 8.55
N GLY A 128 -16.38 -5.23 8.31
CA GLY A 128 -17.15 -3.97 8.21
C GLY A 128 -17.78 -3.72 6.83
N GLY A 129 -17.49 -4.54 5.81
CA GLY A 129 -18.06 -4.43 4.47
C GLY A 129 -19.53 -4.87 4.34
N TYR A 130 -20.11 -5.41 5.41
CA TYR A 130 -21.52 -5.80 5.50
C TYR A 130 -22.16 -5.15 6.72
N ASN A 131 -22.39 -3.83 6.67
CA ASN A 131 -23.48 -3.24 7.45
C ASN A 131 -24.56 -2.82 6.46
N ASP A 132 -25.47 -3.78 6.26
CA ASP A 132 -26.83 -3.60 5.79
C ASP A 132 -27.48 -2.41 6.50
N ASN A 133 -27.87 -1.37 5.76
CA ASN A 133 -28.89 -0.35 6.08
C ASN A 133 -28.90 0.76 5.00
N TYR A 134 -28.94 0.38 3.72
CA TYR A 134 -29.50 1.27 2.69
C TYR A 134 -30.99 1.02 2.64
N ASP A 135 -31.66 1.50 3.69
CA ASP A 135 -33.10 1.68 3.70
C ASP A 135 -33.40 2.74 2.62
N ILE A 136 -33.83 2.25 1.47
CA ILE A 136 -34.37 3.05 0.38
C ILE A 136 -35.73 3.61 0.83
N SER A 137 -35.70 4.82 1.37
CA SER A 137 -36.85 5.74 1.42
C SER A 137 -36.68 6.82 0.36
#